data_AF-A0A5D3F9I1-F1
#
_entry.id   AF-A0A5D3F9I1-F1
#
_cell.length_a   1.000
_cell.length_b   1.000
_cell.length_c   1.000
_cell.angle_alpha   90.00
_cell.angle_beta   90.00
_cell.angle_gamma   90.00
#
_symmetry.space_group_name_H-M   'P 1'
#
loop_
_entity.id
_entity.type
_entity.pdbx_description
1 polymer ?
#
loop_
_entity_poly.entity_id
_entity_poly.type
_entity_poly.pdbx_seq_one_letter_code
_entity_poly.pdbx_strand_id
1 'polypeptide(L)'
;MWAYQHTFRLTVEAGIRAALEAIGFFGDPAIVLVGFQVAGEHDFDICIEPEVGPYRPSDFKKVRERAAHLYEQHPDRNVFHSDARAEASFHKGLRNWMRAQAIEETLADLPGGQDRAFFVHGAVKLDDYLVHIVLGVDKEILRQVPQITTKLRGRLRIHRSLVHAVIDEALSFAAQELRIRNLGVDLGLGHHELARKAAGLMVATTLYCAGTDANVYDGHRLMSDLSALPYEGRSGVGRVVFARRGHSAVDVKLKLGQSASIRNIAAARKLLEVSGPGVDLLSDGENVYGLGTLRPDYDAASETAFVVDITGRGSWELSHAGRALLAFRNGTPHLPSRVLNESYLHDLVDRFFFPDADVGALLEAAKAAGKHKHGAMLVISGDARREAARLFPQAWSVEPVRLTPELLTQLTNMDGAILVDPQGLCHAIGVILDGIAQGEGDPARGSRFNNAVRYLGGQTPPTIVVVYSSDGGVTILPQLHSRISKSHVVGIVEQYLAVASASPRNLRDVHQTWEKVKAVRFYLSRGQCDMLNQARASVDDWAQQDSSITIWPVETDLEPDPKMNDSYWL
;
A
#
# COMPACT_ATOMS: atom_id res chain seq x y z
N MET A 1 -20.20 -15.11 16.18
CA MET A 1 -20.95 -15.28 14.91
C MET A 1 -20.81 -16.69 14.37
N TRP A 2 -19.59 -17.21 14.21
CA TRP A 2 -19.31 -18.62 13.93
C TRP A 2 -17.96 -19.01 14.58
N ALA A 3 -17.67 -20.32 14.69
CA ALA A 3 -16.53 -20.83 15.47
C ALA A 3 -15.15 -20.32 15.00
N TYR A 4 -14.95 -20.14 13.69
CA TYR A 4 -13.64 -19.80 13.10
C TYR A 4 -13.50 -18.31 12.75
N GLN A 5 -14.35 -17.44 13.30
CA GLN A 5 -14.34 -16.00 12.99
C GLN A 5 -13.00 -15.32 13.30
N HIS A 6 -12.33 -15.77 14.36
CA HIS A 6 -11.05 -15.22 14.78
C HIS A 6 -9.93 -15.55 13.79
N THR A 7 -9.80 -16.82 13.41
CA THR A 7 -8.83 -17.27 12.41
C THR A 7 -9.06 -16.57 11.09
N PHE A 8 -10.32 -16.52 10.62
CA PHE A 8 -10.68 -15.79 9.40
C PHE A 8 -10.22 -14.32 9.44
N ARG A 9 -10.51 -13.60 10.54
CA ARG A 9 -10.10 -12.20 10.71
C ARG A 9 -8.58 -12.04 10.57
N LEU A 10 -7.80 -12.84 11.28
CA LEU A 10 -6.34 -12.77 11.25
C LEU A 10 -5.77 -13.08 9.87
N THR A 11 -6.27 -14.12 9.20
CA THR A 11 -5.82 -14.48 7.85
C THR A 11 -6.13 -13.37 6.84
N VAL A 12 -7.34 -12.78 6.90
CA VAL A 12 -7.72 -11.65 6.04
C VAL A 12 -6.86 -10.42 6.31
N GLU A 13 -6.59 -10.11 7.58
CA GLU A 13 -5.75 -8.97 7.97
C GLU A 13 -4.31 -9.13 7.45
N ALA A 14 -3.71 -10.32 7.61
CA ALA A 14 -2.38 -10.62 7.10
C ALA A 14 -2.33 -10.56 5.56
N GLY A 15 -3.32 -11.12 4.87
CA GLY A 15 -3.39 -11.10 3.41
C GLY A 15 -3.55 -9.67 2.84
N ILE A 16 -4.41 -8.85 3.45
CA ILE A 16 -4.57 -7.43 3.07
C ILE A 16 -3.28 -6.65 3.33
N ARG A 17 -2.61 -6.89 4.47
CA ARG A 17 -1.32 -6.28 4.78
C ARG A 17 -0.28 -6.59 3.71
N ALA A 18 -0.11 -7.85 3.35
CA ALA A 18 0.83 -8.26 2.31
C ALA A 18 0.47 -7.67 0.93
N ALA A 19 -0.81 -7.56 0.57
CA ALA A 19 -1.24 -6.95 -0.69
C ALA A 19 -0.97 -5.43 -0.75
N LEU A 20 -1.17 -4.73 0.37
CA LEU A 20 -0.87 -3.30 0.49
C LEU A 20 0.64 -3.03 0.47
N GLU A 21 1.41 -3.82 1.20
CA GLU A 21 2.87 -3.70 1.23
C GLU A 21 3.49 -4.03 -0.14
N ALA A 22 2.93 -4.98 -0.88
CA ALA A 22 3.38 -5.32 -2.24
C ALA A 22 3.29 -4.15 -3.23
N ILE A 23 2.35 -3.22 -3.02
CA ILE A 23 2.24 -1.98 -3.82
C ILE A 23 3.01 -0.81 -3.20
N GLY A 24 3.69 -1.00 -2.06
CA GLY A 24 4.45 0.02 -1.36
C GLY A 24 3.63 0.88 -0.39
N PHE A 25 2.49 0.39 0.10
CA PHE A 25 1.64 1.08 1.08
C PHE A 25 1.71 0.42 2.46
N PHE A 26 2.12 1.19 3.48
CA PHE A 26 2.29 0.74 4.86
C PHE A 26 1.30 1.45 5.79
N GLY A 27 0.01 1.13 5.67
CA GLY A 27 -1.07 1.85 6.37
C GLY A 27 -1.64 1.15 7.61
N ASP A 28 -0.88 0.25 8.24
CA ASP A 28 -1.28 -0.54 9.41
C ASP A 28 -2.74 -1.08 9.34
N PRO A 29 -3.05 -2.03 8.45
CA PRO A 29 -4.41 -2.53 8.30
C PRO A 29 -4.89 -3.29 9.55
N ALA A 30 -6.13 -3.02 9.97
CA ALA A 30 -6.80 -3.72 11.05
C ALA A 30 -8.20 -4.16 10.60
N ILE A 31 -8.55 -5.43 10.83
CA ILE A 31 -9.85 -5.97 10.44
C ILE A 31 -10.79 -6.04 11.64
N VAL A 32 -12.04 -5.63 11.43
CA VAL A 32 -13.15 -5.86 12.35
C VAL A 32 -14.27 -6.55 11.59
N LEU A 33 -14.89 -7.55 12.21
CA LEU A 33 -16.09 -8.19 11.67
C LEU A 33 -17.29 -7.70 12.48
N VAL A 34 -18.36 -7.31 11.80
CA VAL A 34 -19.60 -6.85 12.45
C VAL A 34 -20.77 -7.67 11.94
N GLY A 35 -21.36 -8.48 12.82
CA GLY A 35 -22.49 -9.35 12.52
C GLY A 35 -23.79 -8.78 13.03
N PHE A 36 -24.82 -8.77 12.18
CA PHE A 36 -26.20 -8.48 12.58
C PHE A 36 -27.04 -9.74 12.44
N GLN A 37 -27.68 -10.17 13.52
CA GLN A 37 -28.60 -11.30 13.50
C GLN A 37 -29.76 -11.01 12.52
N VAL A 38 -30.15 -12.01 11.74
CA VAL A 38 -31.27 -11.96 10.78
C VAL A 38 -32.19 -13.17 10.84
N ALA A 39 -31.80 -14.22 11.57
CA ALA A 39 -32.59 -15.42 11.82
C ALA A 39 -32.15 -16.07 13.15
N GLY A 40 -32.82 -17.15 13.56
CA GLY A 40 -32.52 -17.89 14.78
C GLY A 40 -32.82 -17.13 16.07
N GLU A 41 -32.73 -17.83 17.20
CA GLU A 41 -32.72 -17.26 18.55
C GLU A 41 -31.29 -17.32 19.08
N HIS A 42 -30.71 -16.15 19.35
CA HIS A 42 -29.33 -16.01 19.80
C HIS A 42 -29.28 -14.97 20.92
N ASP A 43 -28.30 -15.07 21.81
CA ASP A 43 -28.15 -14.15 22.94
C ASP A 43 -27.76 -12.72 22.53
N PHE A 44 -27.26 -12.53 21.30
CA PHE A 44 -26.74 -11.25 20.82
C PHE A 44 -27.25 -10.88 19.43
N ASP A 45 -28.04 -9.80 19.36
CA ASP A 45 -28.51 -9.20 18.09
C ASP A 45 -27.37 -8.69 17.19
N ILE A 46 -26.26 -8.28 17.81
CA ILE A 46 -25.07 -7.72 17.18
C ILE A 46 -23.85 -8.41 17.80
N CYS A 47 -22.97 -8.92 16.94
CA CYS A 47 -21.68 -9.48 17.34
C CYS A 47 -20.54 -8.72 16.68
N ILE A 48 -19.39 -8.66 17.34
CA ILE A 48 -18.15 -8.12 16.77
C ILE A 48 -17.00 -9.10 16.97
N GLU A 49 -16.02 -9.07 16.08
CA GLU A 49 -14.72 -9.75 16.23
C GLU A 49 -13.60 -8.77 15.79
N PRO A 50 -12.62 -8.46 16.65
CA PRO A 50 -12.37 -9.05 17.96
C PRO A 50 -13.42 -8.65 19.02
N GLU A 51 -13.73 -9.58 19.92
CA GLU A 51 -14.68 -9.36 21.04
C GLU A 51 -14.09 -8.41 22.09
N VAL A 52 -12.75 -8.37 22.20
CA VAL A 52 -12.00 -7.47 23.07
C VAL A 52 -11.26 -6.46 22.20
N GLY A 53 -11.56 -5.18 22.36
CA GLY A 53 -10.95 -4.12 21.56
C GLY A 53 -11.58 -2.74 21.82
N PRO A 54 -11.28 -1.76 20.95
CA PRO A 54 -11.80 -0.39 21.10
C PRO A 54 -13.29 -0.26 20.79
N TYR A 55 -13.88 -1.24 20.10
CA TYR A 55 -15.29 -1.23 19.70
C TYR A 55 -16.10 -2.24 20.51
N ARG A 56 -17.38 -1.96 20.70
CA ARG A 56 -18.34 -2.82 21.42
C ARG A 56 -19.61 -3.01 20.61
N PRO A 57 -20.35 -4.13 20.76
CA PRO A 57 -21.63 -4.33 20.09
C PRO A 57 -22.64 -3.19 20.32
N SER A 58 -22.58 -2.53 21.49
CA SER A 58 -23.41 -1.38 21.83
C SER A 58 -23.25 -0.19 20.89
N ASP A 59 -22.08 -0.01 20.31
CA ASP A 59 -21.75 1.14 19.47
C ASP A 59 -22.54 1.09 18.15
N PHE A 60 -22.89 -0.12 17.69
CA PHE A 60 -23.57 -0.37 16.43
C PHE A 60 -25.11 -0.44 16.55
N LYS A 61 -25.68 -0.17 17.74
CA LYS A 61 -27.15 -0.27 17.97
C LYS A 61 -27.98 0.58 16.99
N LYS A 62 -27.47 1.76 16.60
CA LYS A 62 -28.15 2.70 15.70
C LYS A 62 -27.91 2.42 14.21
N VAL A 63 -27.05 1.45 13.86
CA VAL A 63 -26.69 1.17 12.46
C VAL A 63 -27.90 0.75 11.63
N ARG A 64 -28.80 -0.08 12.17
CA ARG A 64 -30.00 -0.54 11.44
C ARG A 64 -30.92 0.64 11.08
N GLU A 65 -31.14 1.56 12.02
CA GLU A 65 -31.93 2.78 11.82
C GLU A 65 -31.27 3.71 10.81
N ARG A 66 -29.97 3.98 10.98
CA ARG A 66 -29.20 4.83 10.07
C ARG A 66 -29.17 4.28 8.64
N ALA A 67 -28.98 2.97 8.49
CA ALA A 67 -29.00 2.31 7.18
C ALA A 67 -30.35 2.42 6.48
N ALA A 68 -31.46 2.33 7.22
CA ALA A 68 -32.80 2.53 6.66
C ALA A 68 -33.00 3.98 6.18
N HIS A 69 -32.53 4.96 6.95
CA HIS A 69 -32.58 6.37 6.55
C HIS A 69 -31.77 6.63 5.28
N LEU A 70 -30.54 6.10 5.20
CA LEU A 70 -29.69 6.20 4.02
C LEU A 70 -30.36 5.56 2.78
N TYR A 71 -31.02 4.40 2.95
CA TYR A 71 -31.75 3.74 1.87
C TYR A 71 -32.91 4.60 1.34
N GLU A 72 -33.70 5.21 2.22
CA GLU A 72 -34.83 6.05 1.80
C GLU A 72 -34.38 7.32 1.05
N GLN A 73 -33.18 7.83 1.34
CA GLN A 73 -32.61 9.01 0.68
C GLN A 73 -31.80 8.69 -0.57
N HIS A 74 -31.54 7.41 -0.86
CA HIS A 74 -30.64 7.04 -1.94
C HIS A 74 -31.25 7.35 -3.33
N PRO A 75 -30.53 7.99 -4.27
CA PRO A 75 -31.05 8.33 -5.59
C PRO A 75 -31.61 7.13 -6.37
N ASP A 76 -30.97 5.96 -6.21
CA ASP A 76 -31.37 4.75 -6.92
C ASP A 76 -32.49 3.95 -6.22
N ARG A 77 -33.06 4.45 -5.11
CA ARG A 77 -34.18 3.80 -4.42
C ARG A 77 -35.38 3.55 -5.34
N ASN A 78 -35.60 4.43 -6.31
CA ASN A 78 -36.74 4.35 -7.22
C ASN A 78 -36.38 3.71 -8.57
N VAL A 79 -35.20 3.09 -8.69
CA VAL A 79 -34.85 2.30 -9.87
C VAL A 79 -35.73 1.05 -9.91
N PHE A 80 -36.36 0.85 -11.06
CA PHE A 80 -37.26 -0.26 -11.31
C PHE A 80 -36.67 -1.22 -12.34
N HIS A 81 -36.67 -2.50 -11.99
CA HIS A 81 -36.36 -3.62 -12.86
C HIS A 81 -37.64 -4.39 -13.20
N SER A 82 -37.84 -4.66 -14.50
CA SER A 82 -39.01 -5.41 -14.99
C SER A 82 -39.06 -6.86 -14.50
N ASP A 83 -37.91 -7.46 -14.18
CA ASP A 83 -37.81 -8.80 -13.60
C ASP A 83 -37.84 -8.72 -12.06
N ALA A 84 -38.78 -9.45 -11.45
CA ALA A 84 -39.00 -9.41 -10.00
C ALA A 84 -37.80 -9.93 -9.18
N ARG A 85 -37.01 -10.87 -9.73
CA ARG A 85 -35.80 -11.37 -9.04
C ARG A 85 -34.68 -10.34 -9.11
N ALA A 86 -34.52 -9.69 -10.26
CA ALA A 86 -33.58 -8.59 -10.44
C ALA A 86 -33.92 -7.42 -9.52
N GLU A 87 -35.20 -7.03 -9.43
CA GLU A 87 -35.68 -5.98 -8.54
C GLU A 87 -35.38 -6.31 -7.06
N ALA A 88 -35.75 -7.51 -6.62
CA ALA A 88 -35.52 -7.95 -5.24
C ALA A 88 -34.02 -8.03 -4.92
N SER A 89 -33.19 -8.52 -5.85
CA SER A 89 -31.75 -8.60 -5.70
C SER A 89 -31.10 -7.22 -5.63
N PHE A 90 -31.51 -6.30 -6.49
CA PHE A 90 -31.05 -4.91 -6.52
C PHE A 90 -31.31 -4.21 -5.19
N HIS A 91 -32.56 -4.20 -4.72
CA HIS A 91 -32.91 -3.54 -3.45
C HIS A 91 -32.28 -4.22 -2.24
N LYS A 92 -32.11 -5.54 -2.27
CA LYS A 92 -31.36 -6.27 -1.23
C LYS A 92 -29.90 -5.83 -1.22
N GLY A 93 -29.26 -5.70 -2.38
CA GLY A 93 -27.91 -5.20 -2.54
C GLY A 93 -27.76 -3.77 -2.03
N LEU A 94 -28.68 -2.88 -2.43
CA LEU A 94 -28.68 -1.48 -2.01
C LEU A 94 -28.80 -1.34 -0.48
N ARG A 95 -29.75 -2.03 0.16
CA ARG A 95 -29.87 -2.04 1.63
C ARG A 95 -28.61 -2.56 2.31
N ASN A 96 -27.96 -3.55 1.71
CA ASN A 96 -26.71 -4.09 2.23
C ASN A 96 -25.57 -3.06 2.18
N TRP A 97 -25.48 -2.31 1.08
CA TRP A 97 -24.51 -1.24 0.92
C TRP A 97 -24.77 -0.06 1.87
N MET A 98 -26.04 0.31 2.06
CA MET A 98 -26.45 1.33 3.04
C MET A 98 -26.08 0.96 4.48
N ARG A 99 -26.14 -0.35 4.82
CA ARG A 99 -25.66 -0.83 6.12
C ARG A 99 -24.14 -0.71 6.24
N ALA A 100 -23.41 -1.06 5.18
CA ALA A 100 -21.95 -0.87 5.13
C ALA A 100 -21.57 0.59 5.38
N GLN A 101 -22.22 1.53 4.68
CA GLN A 101 -22.00 2.97 4.87
C GLN A 101 -22.35 3.43 6.29
N ALA A 102 -23.46 2.96 6.87
CA ALA A 102 -23.82 3.29 8.25
C ALA A 102 -22.78 2.78 9.27
N ILE A 103 -22.13 1.64 9.01
CA ILE A 103 -21.01 1.13 9.83
C ILE A 103 -19.78 2.03 9.68
N GLU A 104 -19.43 2.44 8.44
CA GLU A 104 -18.33 3.40 8.19
C GLU A 104 -18.53 4.70 8.96
N GLU A 105 -19.73 5.29 8.88
CA GLU A 105 -20.09 6.52 9.61
C GLU A 105 -19.98 6.32 11.13
N THR A 106 -20.52 5.22 11.65
CA THR A 106 -20.48 4.91 13.09
C THR A 106 -19.04 4.78 13.58
N LEU A 107 -18.17 4.06 12.87
CA LEU A 107 -16.77 3.87 13.26
C LEU A 107 -15.96 5.16 13.21
N ALA A 108 -16.21 6.01 12.22
CA ALA A 108 -15.53 7.30 12.09
C ALA A 108 -15.84 8.25 13.27
N ASP A 109 -17.03 8.14 13.86
CA ASP A 109 -17.48 8.98 14.98
C ASP A 109 -17.01 8.47 16.37
N LEU A 110 -16.52 7.23 16.46
CA LEU A 110 -16.03 6.65 17.72
C LEU A 110 -14.64 7.20 18.11
N PRO A 111 -14.27 7.18 19.41
CA PRO A 111 -12.93 7.54 19.86
C PRO A 111 -11.83 6.73 19.13
N GLY A 112 -10.82 7.40 18.60
CA GLY A 112 -9.77 6.80 17.75
C GLY A 112 -10.16 6.58 16.29
N GLY A 113 -11.44 6.76 15.93
CA GLY A 113 -11.91 6.74 14.55
C GLY A 113 -11.44 7.93 13.71
N GLN A 114 -10.98 9.01 14.35
CA GLN A 114 -10.48 10.20 13.66
C GLN A 114 -9.14 9.96 12.95
N ASP A 115 -8.32 9.06 13.47
CA ASP A 115 -6.98 8.73 12.97
C ASP A 115 -7.01 7.61 11.91
N ARG A 116 -8.17 6.97 11.73
CA ARG A 116 -8.33 5.84 10.81
C ARG A 116 -9.35 6.14 9.72
N ALA A 117 -9.12 5.59 8.54
CA ALA A 117 -10.09 5.52 7.46
C ALA A 117 -10.69 4.11 7.43
N PHE A 118 -12.02 4.02 7.45
CA PHE A 118 -12.74 2.75 7.44
C PHE A 118 -13.34 2.46 6.07
N PHE A 119 -13.26 1.19 5.68
CA PHE A 119 -13.83 0.63 4.45
C PHE A 119 -14.63 -0.60 4.81
N VAL A 120 -15.91 -0.63 4.44
CA VAL A 120 -16.83 -1.71 4.81
C VAL A 120 -17.40 -2.36 3.57
N HIS A 121 -17.18 -3.66 3.44
CA HIS A 121 -17.79 -4.44 2.38
C HIS A 121 -19.27 -4.75 2.70
N GLY A 122 -20.08 -4.97 1.67
CA GLY A 122 -21.44 -5.47 1.83
C GLY A 122 -21.47 -6.81 2.58
N ALA A 123 -22.50 -7.04 3.40
CA ALA A 123 -22.58 -8.24 4.23
C ALA A 123 -22.60 -9.53 3.43
N VAL A 124 -22.01 -10.57 4.03
CA VAL A 124 -22.17 -11.97 3.67
C VAL A 124 -23.15 -12.61 4.67
N LYS A 125 -24.15 -13.33 4.16
CA LYS A 125 -25.01 -14.13 5.04
C LYS A 125 -24.24 -15.38 5.45
N LEU A 126 -23.95 -15.51 6.73
CA LEU A 126 -23.36 -16.71 7.32
C LEU A 126 -24.29 -17.20 8.42
N ASP A 127 -24.89 -18.36 8.18
CA ASP A 127 -25.93 -18.94 9.03
C ASP A 127 -27.03 -17.91 9.34
N ASP A 128 -27.15 -17.52 10.60
CA ASP A 128 -28.17 -16.61 11.11
C ASP A 128 -27.74 -15.13 11.16
N TYR A 129 -26.52 -14.81 10.70
CA TYR A 129 -25.97 -13.46 10.73
C TYR A 129 -25.68 -12.91 9.33
N LEU A 130 -25.84 -11.59 9.18
CA LEU A 130 -25.23 -10.80 8.11
C LEU A 130 -23.92 -10.21 8.63
N VAL A 131 -22.80 -10.74 8.14
CA VAL A 131 -21.45 -10.36 8.57
C VAL A 131 -20.84 -9.37 7.59
N HIS A 132 -20.49 -8.18 8.09
CA HIS A 132 -19.70 -7.17 7.38
C HIS A 132 -18.22 -7.33 7.72
N ILE A 133 -17.37 -7.18 6.71
CA ILE A 133 -15.91 -7.11 6.86
C ILE A 133 -15.53 -5.63 6.80
N VAL A 134 -14.92 -5.14 7.87
CA VAL A 134 -14.45 -3.76 8.03
C VAL A 134 -12.92 -3.78 7.99
N LEU A 135 -12.34 -2.94 7.15
CA LEU A 135 -10.92 -2.61 7.18
C LEU A 135 -10.74 -1.18 7.68
N GLY A 136 -9.95 -1.00 8.73
CA GLY A 136 -9.40 0.30 9.11
C GLY A 136 -7.95 0.42 8.65
N VAL A 137 -7.54 1.57 8.12
CA VAL A 137 -6.13 1.91 7.83
C VAL A 137 -5.82 3.29 8.37
N ASP A 138 -4.53 3.61 8.53
CA ASP A 138 -4.07 4.95 8.90
C ASP A 138 -4.55 6.01 7.89
N LYS A 139 -5.24 7.03 8.41
CA LYS A 139 -5.87 8.07 7.60
C LYS A 139 -4.87 9.08 7.04
N GLU A 140 -3.82 9.42 7.80
CA GLU A 140 -2.80 10.37 7.36
C GLU A 140 -1.93 9.77 6.25
N ILE A 141 -1.52 8.51 6.41
CA ILE A 141 -0.77 7.78 5.38
C ILE A 141 -1.63 7.64 4.11
N LEU A 142 -2.92 7.32 4.25
CA LEU A 142 -3.84 7.23 3.10
C LEU A 142 -4.02 8.59 2.39
N ARG A 143 -4.03 9.71 3.11
CA ARG A 143 -4.14 11.06 2.53
C ARG A 143 -2.96 11.43 1.63
N GLN A 144 -1.77 10.93 1.95
CA GLN A 144 -0.55 11.16 1.17
C GLN A 144 -0.51 10.39 -0.16
N VAL A 145 -1.35 9.37 -0.31
CA VAL A 145 -1.41 8.56 -1.55
C VAL A 145 -1.90 9.42 -2.72
N PRO A 146 -1.21 9.40 -3.88
CA PRO A 146 -1.69 10.06 -5.09
C PRO A 146 -3.07 9.55 -5.49
N GLN A 147 -4.05 10.46 -5.53
CA GLN A 147 -5.45 10.08 -5.74
C GLN A 147 -6.27 11.17 -6.43
N ILE A 148 -7.11 10.78 -7.39
CA ILE A 148 -8.10 11.69 -7.97
C ILE A 148 -9.25 11.98 -6.96
N THR A 149 -10.09 12.96 -7.27
CA THR A 149 -11.18 13.45 -6.43
C THR A 149 -12.52 12.83 -6.78
N THR A 150 -12.74 12.48 -8.05
CA THR A 150 -13.97 11.86 -8.55
C THR A 150 -14.21 10.52 -7.86
N LYS A 151 -15.29 10.41 -7.08
CA LYS A 151 -15.77 9.15 -6.48
C LYS A 151 -16.76 8.42 -7.38
N LEU A 152 -17.51 9.18 -8.18
CA LEU A 152 -18.61 8.70 -9.02
C LEU A 152 -18.61 9.48 -10.33
N ARG A 153 -18.67 8.77 -11.46
CA ARG A 153 -18.90 9.37 -12.79
C ARG A 153 -20.10 8.65 -13.41
N GLY A 154 -21.19 9.39 -13.65
CA GLY A 154 -22.47 8.79 -14.02
C GLY A 154 -22.95 7.86 -12.90
N ARG A 155 -23.08 6.55 -13.19
CA ARG A 155 -23.41 5.50 -12.20
C ARG A 155 -22.21 4.62 -11.81
N LEU A 156 -21.03 4.88 -12.37
CA LEU A 156 -19.83 4.08 -12.13
C LEU A 156 -19.04 4.66 -10.95
N ARG A 157 -18.75 3.81 -9.95
CA ARG A 157 -17.82 4.14 -8.87
C ARG A 157 -16.39 4.15 -9.41
N ILE A 158 -15.64 5.18 -9.07
CA ILE A 158 -14.27 5.39 -9.57
C ILE A 158 -13.27 5.07 -8.47
N HIS A 159 -12.27 4.26 -8.80
CA HIS A 159 -11.16 3.97 -7.88
C HIS A 159 -10.16 5.12 -7.91
N ARG A 160 -10.15 5.89 -6.82
CA ARG A 160 -9.42 7.15 -6.74
C ARG A 160 -7.89 6.98 -6.70
N SER A 161 -7.41 5.86 -6.18
CA SER A 161 -5.99 5.50 -6.16
C SER A 161 -5.82 3.98 -6.20
N LEU A 162 -4.58 3.53 -6.40
CA LEU A 162 -4.23 2.11 -6.38
C LEU A 162 -4.57 1.47 -5.03
N VAL A 163 -4.32 2.18 -3.93
CA VAL A 163 -4.65 1.71 -2.57
C VAL A 163 -6.15 1.48 -2.41
N HIS A 164 -6.99 2.41 -2.88
CA HIS A 164 -8.45 2.22 -2.83
C HIS A 164 -8.90 1.01 -3.67
N ALA A 165 -8.27 0.77 -4.82
CA ALA A 165 -8.57 -0.39 -5.66
C ALA A 165 -8.15 -1.71 -4.99
N VAL A 166 -6.97 -1.76 -4.36
CA VAL A 166 -6.49 -2.94 -3.64
C VAL A 166 -7.38 -3.25 -2.45
N ILE A 167 -7.78 -2.24 -1.68
CA ILE A 167 -8.70 -2.41 -0.55
C ILE A 167 -10.05 -2.99 -1.01
N ASP A 168 -10.64 -2.41 -2.06
CA ASP A 168 -11.94 -2.83 -2.59
C ASP A 168 -11.90 -4.28 -3.11
N GLU A 169 -10.86 -4.63 -3.87
CA GLU A 169 -10.66 -5.98 -4.39
C GLU A 169 -10.38 -6.99 -3.27
N ALA A 170 -9.54 -6.64 -2.29
CA ALA A 170 -9.21 -7.54 -1.19
C ALA A 170 -10.40 -7.81 -0.27
N LEU A 171 -11.20 -6.78 0.03
CA LEU A 171 -12.45 -6.94 0.76
C LEU A 171 -13.48 -7.77 0.00
N SER A 172 -13.58 -7.57 -1.32
CA SER A 172 -14.44 -8.36 -2.20
C SER A 172 -14.02 -9.83 -2.22
N PHE A 173 -12.72 -10.10 -2.29
CA PHE A 173 -12.17 -11.44 -2.20
C PHE A 173 -12.44 -12.09 -0.85
N ALA A 174 -12.15 -11.40 0.26
CA ALA A 174 -12.42 -11.91 1.61
C ALA A 174 -13.91 -12.25 1.80
N ALA A 175 -14.82 -11.42 1.26
CA ALA A 175 -16.25 -11.69 1.29
C ALA A 175 -16.65 -12.91 0.43
N GLN A 176 -15.96 -13.16 -0.69
CA GLN A 176 -16.16 -14.36 -1.51
C GLN A 176 -15.72 -15.63 -0.76
N GLU A 177 -14.54 -15.60 -0.13
CA GLU A 177 -14.01 -16.73 0.66
C GLU A 177 -14.92 -17.07 1.84
N LEU A 178 -15.46 -16.04 2.50
CA LEU A 178 -16.44 -16.21 3.58
C LEU A 178 -17.73 -16.88 3.08
N ARG A 179 -18.17 -16.62 1.84
CA ARG A 179 -19.38 -17.25 1.25
C ARG A 179 -19.20 -18.73 0.97
N ILE A 180 -18.04 -19.14 0.47
CA ILE A 180 -17.75 -20.54 0.16
C ILE A 180 -17.35 -21.35 1.40
N ARG A 181 -17.36 -20.72 2.59
CA ARG A 181 -16.95 -21.29 3.89
C ARG A 181 -15.54 -21.87 3.83
N ASN A 182 -14.63 -21.22 3.12
CA ASN A 182 -13.22 -21.59 3.18
C ASN A 182 -12.66 -21.03 4.51
N LEU A 183 -12.53 -21.89 5.52
CA LEU A 183 -12.33 -21.53 6.93
C LEU A 183 -10.88 -21.12 7.27
N GLY A 184 -10.23 -20.34 6.40
CA GLY A 184 -8.92 -19.73 6.70
C GLY A 184 -7.72 -20.65 6.48
N VAL A 185 -7.86 -21.76 5.76
CA VAL A 185 -6.73 -22.58 5.32
C VAL A 185 -6.30 -22.07 3.94
N ASP A 186 -5.33 -21.15 3.97
CA ASP A 186 -4.68 -20.56 2.80
C ASP A 186 -5.58 -19.61 1.98
N LEU A 187 -5.63 -18.32 2.37
CA LEU A 187 -6.03 -17.23 1.46
C LEU A 187 -4.90 -17.02 0.42
N GLY A 188 -4.54 -18.10 -0.29
CA GLY A 188 -3.45 -18.19 -1.25
C GLY A 188 -3.80 -17.55 -2.60
N LEU A 189 -4.49 -16.41 -2.61
CA LEU A 189 -4.39 -15.52 -3.76
C LEU A 189 -3.06 -14.79 -3.61
N GLY A 190 -2.11 -15.09 -4.50
CA GLY A 190 -0.84 -14.39 -4.52
C GLY A 190 -1.07 -12.88 -4.47
N HIS A 191 -0.56 -12.21 -3.45
CA HIS A 191 -0.81 -10.78 -3.18
C HIS A 191 -0.55 -9.90 -4.42
N HIS A 192 0.37 -10.31 -5.27
CA HIS A 192 0.67 -9.68 -6.57
C HIS A 192 -0.44 -9.82 -7.62
N GLU A 193 -1.19 -10.93 -7.65
CA GLU A 193 -2.33 -11.12 -8.55
C GLU A 193 -3.50 -10.21 -8.15
N LEU A 194 -3.81 -10.16 -6.85
CA LEU A 194 -4.80 -9.24 -6.30
C LEU A 194 -4.44 -7.79 -6.66
N ALA A 195 -3.20 -7.39 -6.40
CA ALA A 195 -2.71 -6.06 -6.74
C ALA A 195 -2.84 -5.77 -8.25
N ARG A 196 -2.52 -6.75 -9.12
CA ARG A 196 -2.64 -6.61 -10.58
C ARG A 196 -4.10 -6.43 -11.00
N LYS A 197 -5.03 -7.22 -10.46
CA LYS A 197 -6.46 -7.09 -10.74
C LYS A 197 -6.99 -5.73 -10.30
N ALA A 198 -6.63 -5.28 -9.11
CA ALA A 198 -6.96 -3.95 -8.58
C ALA A 198 -6.43 -2.82 -9.48
N ALA A 199 -5.18 -2.90 -9.93
CA ALA A 199 -4.60 -1.95 -10.87
C ALA A 199 -5.38 -1.92 -12.19
N GLY A 200 -5.82 -3.08 -12.68
CA GLY A 200 -6.69 -3.17 -13.85
C GLY A 200 -8.01 -2.43 -13.70
N LEU A 201 -8.69 -2.61 -12.57
CA LEU A 201 -9.94 -1.90 -12.25
C LEU A 201 -9.73 -0.38 -12.13
N MET A 202 -8.62 0.04 -11.51
CA MET A 202 -8.25 1.45 -11.43
C MET A 202 -8.02 2.06 -12.82
N VAL A 203 -7.26 1.39 -13.68
CA VAL A 203 -7.04 1.87 -15.05
C VAL A 203 -8.37 1.94 -15.82
N ALA A 204 -9.22 0.93 -15.70
CA ALA A 204 -10.52 0.92 -16.38
C ALA A 204 -11.40 2.12 -15.95
N THR A 205 -11.51 2.38 -14.64
CA THR A 205 -12.34 3.48 -14.12
C THR A 205 -11.78 4.87 -14.41
N THR A 206 -10.45 5.03 -14.43
CA THR A 206 -9.80 6.29 -14.84
C THR A 206 -9.97 6.55 -16.34
N LEU A 207 -9.81 5.54 -17.20
CA LEU A 207 -10.07 5.68 -18.65
C LEU A 207 -11.54 5.95 -18.95
N TYR A 208 -12.48 5.40 -18.17
CA TYR A 208 -13.89 5.77 -18.24
C TYR A 208 -14.09 7.27 -17.95
N CYS A 209 -13.38 7.82 -16.97
CA CYS A 209 -13.41 9.26 -16.71
C CYS A 209 -12.87 10.09 -17.89
N ALA A 210 -11.92 9.54 -18.66
CA ALA A 210 -11.43 10.14 -19.89
C ALA A 210 -12.43 10.14 -21.06
N GLY A 211 -13.61 9.50 -20.88
CA GLY A 211 -14.62 9.35 -21.92
C GLY A 211 -14.45 8.11 -22.78
N THR A 212 -13.69 7.11 -22.31
CA THR A 212 -13.60 5.78 -22.93
C THR A 212 -14.83 4.95 -22.56
N ASP A 213 -15.28 4.07 -23.45
CA ASP A 213 -16.38 3.15 -23.14
C ASP A 213 -16.02 2.16 -22.02
N ALA A 214 -17.03 1.80 -21.21
CA ALA A 214 -16.86 1.04 -19.96
C ALA A 214 -16.34 -0.42 -20.14
N ASN A 215 -16.20 -0.91 -21.38
CA ASN A 215 -15.75 -2.28 -21.67
C ASN A 215 -14.22 -2.45 -21.68
N VAL A 216 -13.45 -1.43 -21.28
CA VAL A 216 -11.97 -1.50 -21.20
C VAL A 216 -11.52 -2.12 -19.87
N TYR A 217 -12.05 -3.30 -19.53
CA TYR A 217 -11.65 -4.07 -18.34
C TYR A 217 -10.17 -4.50 -18.36
N ASP A 218 -9.53 -4.53 -19.53
CA ASP A 218 -8.14 -4.92 -19.74
C ASP A 218 -7.18 -3.74 -20.02
N GLY A 219 -7.53 -2.51 -19.62
CA GLY A 219 -6.70 -1.32 -19.93
C GLY A 219 -5.24 -1.43 -19.49
N HIS A 220 -4.98 -2.05 -18.33
CA HIS A 220 -3.62 -2.31 -17.86
C HIS A 220 -2.84 -3.33 -18.73
N ARG A 221 -3.52 -4.34 -19.29
CA ARG A 221 -2.91 -5.32 -20.21
C ARG A 221 -2.52 -4.64 -21.51
N LEU A 222 -3.39 -3.79 -22.05
CA LEU A 222 -3.11 -3.00 -23.25
C LEU A 222 -1.81 -2.18 -23.10
N MET A 223 -1.65 -1.47 -21.98
CA MET A 223 -0.42 -0.71 -21.71
C MET A 223 0.79 -1.63 -21.52
N SER A 224 0.59 -2.77 -20.85
CA SER A 224 1.65 -3.75 -20.63
C SER A 224 2.13 -4.35 -21.95
N ASP A 225 1.23 -4.74 -22.86
CA ASP A 225 1.55 -5.27 -24.18
C ASP A 225 2.26 -4.21 -25.05
N LEU A 226 1.78 -2.97 -25.02
CA LEU A 226 2.39 -1.84 -25.72
C LEU A 226 3.82 -1.56 -25.20
N SER A 227 4.03 -1.65 -23.88
CA SER A 227 5.34 -1.47 -23.25
C SER A 227 6.29 -2.66 -23.49
N ALA A 228 5.76 -3.87 -23.69
CA ALA A 228 6.56 -5.09 -23.85
C ALA A 228 7.06 -5.29 -25.28
N LEU A 229 6.34 -4.78 -26.28
CA LEU A 229 6.65 -4.97 -27.70
C LEU A 229 7.83 -4.09 -28.14
N PRO A 230 8.98 -4.67 -28.54
CA PRO A 230 10.09 -3.89 -29.09
C PRO A 230 9.73 -3.37 -30.49
N TYR A 231 10.37 -2.27 -30.90
CA TYR A 231 10.32 -1.77 -32.27
C TYR A 231 11.75 -1.60 -32.77
N GLU A 232 12.09 -2.26 -33.89
CA GLU A 232 13.46 -2.28 -34.44
C GLU A 232 14.54 -2.68 -33.40
N GLY A 233 14.18 -3.57 -32.46
CA GLY A 233 15.08 -4.02 -31.38
C GLY A 233 15.25 -3.04 -30.22
N ARG A 234 14.68 -1.84 -30.28
CA ARG A 234 14.71 -0.84 -29.21
C ARG A 234 13.52 -1.00 -28.26
N SER A 235 13.77 -0.76 -26.97
CA SER A 235 12.70 -0.62 -25.97
C SER A 235 11.89 0.63 -26.27
N GLY A 236 10.56 0.52 -26.23
CA GLY A 236 9.69 1.67 -26.46
C GLY A 236 9.69 2.62 -25.29
N VAL A 237 9.92 3.90 -25.59
CA VAL A 237 9.60 5.02 -24.70
C VAL A 237 8.62 5.89 -25.46
N GLY A 238 7.61 6.39 -24.77
CA GLY A 238 6.61 7.22 -25.42
C GLY A 238 5.47 7.58 -24.50
N ARG A 239 4.62 8.50 -24.95
CA ARG A 239 3.49 9.00 -24.16
C ARG A 239 2.20 8.89 -24.93
N VAL A 240 1.16 8.42 -24.24
CA VAL A 240 -0.21 8.32 -24.75
C VAL A 240 -1.13 9.19 -23.90
N VAL A 241 -1.82 10.14 -24.52
CA VAL A 241 -2.88 10.94 -23.88
C VAL A 241 -4.23 10.28 -24.18
N PHE A 242 -4.94 9.93 -23.11
CA PHE A 242 -6.31 9.43 -23.15
C PHE A 242 -7.28 10.57 -22.85
N ALA A 243 -8.12 10.89 -23.83
CA ALA A 243 -9.20 11.85 -23.70
C ALA A 243 -10.22 11.64 -24.84
N ARG A 244 -11.49 11.97 -24.57
CA ARG A 244 -12.55 11.93 -25.57
C ARG A 244 -12.15 12.71 -26.84
N ARG A 245 -12.51 12.20 -28.02
CA ARG A 245 -12.30 12.93 -29.28
C ARG A 245 -12.95 14.32 -29.23
N GLY A 246 -12.20 15.33 -29.63
CA GLY A 246 -12.66 16.73 -29.62
C GLY A 246 -12.62 17.39 -28.24
N HIS A 247 -11.95 16.79 -27.25
CA HIS A 247 -11.72 17.41 -25.95
C HIS A 247 -11.04 18.78 -26.12
N SER A 248 -11.59 19.83 -25.50
CA SER A 248 -11.15 21.22 -25.69
C SER A 248 -9.70 21.48 -25.27
N ALA A 249 -9.22 20.74 -24.26
CA ALA A 249 -7.84 20.81 -23.78
C ALA A 249 -6.84 19.96 -24.59
N VAL A 250 -7.26 19.26 -25.65
CA VAL A 250 -6.34 18.47 -26.50
C VAL A 250 -6.07 19.25 -27.78
N ASP A 251 -4.79 19.60 -27.99
CA ASP A 251 -4.33 20.22 -29.22
C ASP A 251 -3.86 19.13 -30.21
N VAL A 252 -4.60 18.93 -31.29
CA VAL A 252 -4.32 17.91 -32.30
C VAL A 252 -3.40 18.51 -33.37
N LYS A 253 -2.13 18.09 -33.37
CA LYS A 253 -1.12 18.57 -34.32
C LYS A 253 -1.12 17.76 -35.62
N LEU A 254 -1.38 16.47 -35.53
CA LEU A 254 -1.53 15.58 -36.67
C LEU A 254 -2.74 14.68 -36.44
N LYS A 255 -3.67 14.66 -37.40
CA LYS A 255 -4.84 13.79 -37.38
C LYS A 255 -4.66 12.67 -38.40
N LEU A 256 -4.91 11.43 -38.01
CA LEU A 256 -4.91 10.30 -38.93
C LEU A 256 -6.16 10.35 -39.82
N GLY A 257 -5.99 10.12 -41.12
CA GLY A 257 -7.13 10.00 -42.05
C GLY A 257 -8.04 8.80 -41.72
N GLN A 258 -7.44 7.72 -41.20
CA GLN A 258 -8.14 6.57 -40.65
C GLN A 258 -7.53 6.26 -39.27
N SER A 259 -8.37 6.21 -38.23
CA SER A 259 -7.91 5.88 -36.87
C SER A 259 -7.48 4.42 -36.79
N ALA A 260 -6.42 4.14 -36.03
CA ALA A 260 -5.95 2.78 -35.79
C ALA A 260 -6.48 2.28 -34.45
N SER A 261 -7.01 1.06 -34.37
CA SER A 261 -7.40 0.48 -33.09
C SER A 261 -6.18 0.36 -32.18
N ILE A 262 -6.29 0.83 -30.94
CA ILE A 262 -5.20 0.74 -29.96
C ILE A 262 -4.88 -0.73 -29.61
N ARG A 263 -5.85 -1.63 -29.77
CA ARG A 263 -5.70 -3.07 -29.58
C ARG A 263 -4.83 -3.73 -30.65
N ASN A 264 -4.63 -3.09 -31.79
CA ASN A 264 -3.59 -3.49 -32.73
C ASN A 264 -2.24 -2.99 -32.19
N ILE A 265 -1.66 -3.78 -31.28
CA ILE A 265 -0.44 -3.41 -30.54
C ILE A 265 0.70 -3.06 -31.50
N ALA A 266 0.85 -3.78 -32.62
CA ALA A 266 1.90 -3.48 -33.61
C ALA A 266 1.70 -2.11 -34.28
N ALA A 267 0.47 -1.76 -34.67
CA ALA A 267 0.16 -0.46 -35.25
C ALA A 267 0.29 0.68 -34.22
N ALA A 268 -0.27 0.49 -33.02
CA ALA A 268 -0.17 1.45 -31.92
C ALA A 268 1.29 1.69 -31.53
N ARG A 269 2.09 0.63 -31.44
CA ARG A 269 3.53 0.71 -31.15
C ARG A 269 4.31 1.48 -32.21
N LYS A 270 4.01 1.24 -33.50
CA LYS A 270 4.62 1.98 -34.60
C LYS A 270 4.28 3.47 -34.57
N LEU A 271 3.04 3.84 -34.22
CA LEU A 271 2.64 5.23 -34.08
C LEU A 271 3.27 5.89 -32.84
N LEU A 272 3.46 5.12 -31.75
CA LEU A 272 4.10 5.59 -30.53
C LEU A 272 5.56 6.02 -30.76
N GLU A 273 6.25 5.48 -31.77
CA GLU A 273 7.63 5.91 -32.12
C GLU A 273 7.75 7.37 -32.52
N VAL A 274 6.64 8.00 -32.92
CA VAL A 274 6.61 9.43 -33.26
C VAL A 274 6.47 10.30 -32.00
N SER A 275 6.12 9.72 -30.85
CA SER A 275 6.00 10.45 -29.60
C SER A 275 7.36 10.88 -29.05
N GLY A 276 7.43 12.08 -28.50
CA GLY A 276 8.66 12.71 -28.04
C GLY A 276 8.39 14.05 -27.35
N PRO A 277 9.44 14.85 -27.05
CA PRO A 277 9.27 16.14 -26.38
C PRO A 277 8.29 17.05 -27.13
N GLY A 278 7.11 17.29 -26.54
CA GLY A 278 6.09 18.18 -27.08
C GLY A 278 5.13 17.57 -28.11
N VAL A 279 5.14 16.25 -28.32
CA VAL A 279 4.15 15.53 -29.14
C VAL A 279 3.90 14.14 -28.55
N ASP A 280 2.65 13.86 -28.21
CA ASP A 280 2.17 12.62 -27.61
C ASP A 280 1.17 11.92 -28.54
N LEU A 281 1.02 10.61 -28.37
CA LEU A 281 0.01 9.82 -29.07
C LEU A 281 -1.37 10.11 -28.48
N LEU A 282 -2.37 10.39 -29.32
CA LEU A 282 -3.73 10.70 -28.87
C LEU A 282 -4.66 9.50 -29.06
N SER A 283 -5.34 9.11 -27.98
CA SER A 283 -6.27 7.99 -27.94
C SER A 283 -7.58 8.37 -27.26
N ASP A 284 -8.69 7.84 -27.77
CA ASP A 284 -10.01 7.88 -27.12
C ASP A 284 -10.28 6.64 -26.26
N GLY A 285 -9.27 5.78 -26.11
CA GLY A 285 -9.33 4.52 -25.36
C GLY A 285 -9.68 3.29 -26.20
N GLU A 286 -10.22 3.47 -27.41
CA GLU A 286 -10.42 2.39 -28.38
C GLU A 286 -9.51 2.51 -29.60
N ASN A 287 -9.24 3.75 -30.00
CA ASN A 287 -8.57 4.09 -31.23
C ASN A 287 -7.57 5.23 -31.00
N VAL A 288 -6.39 5.04 -31.59
CA VAL A 288 -5.42 6.09 -31.81
C VAL A 288 -5.89 6.92 -33.01
N TYR A 289 -6.11 8.21 -32.80
CA TYR A 289 -6.67 9.11 -33.82
C TYR A 289 -5.70 10.19 -34.31
N GLY A 290 -4.55 10.35 -33.66
CA GLY A 290 -3.59 11.38 -34.03
C GLY A 290 -2.41 11.52 -33.08
N LEU A 291 -1.66 12.60 -33.28
CA LEU A 291 -0.58 13.07 -32.43
C LEU A 291 -0.85 14.51 -32.02
N GLY A 292 -0.48 14.88 -30.80
CA GLY A 292 -0.76 16.21 -30.28
C GLY A 292 -0.31 16.37 -28.84
N THR A 293 -0.90 17.32 -28.13
CA THR A 293 -0.52 17.60 -26.73
C THR A 293 -1.73 17.92 -25.89
N LEU A 294 -1.69 17.53 -24.61
CA LEU A 294 -2.59 18.10 -23.61
C LEU A 294 -2.13 19.54 -23.32
N ARG A 295 -3.05 20.50 -23.40
CA ARG A 295 -2.72 21.90 -23.18
C ARG A 295 -2.38 22.17 -21.70
N PRO A 296 -1.46 23.11 -21.42
CA PRO A 296 -1.12 23.48 -20.04
C PRO A 296 -2.28 24.10 -19.25
N ASP A 297 -3.29 24.65 -19.92
CA ASP A 297 -4.49 25.26 -19.33
C ASP A 297 -5.61 24.24 -19.07
N TYR A 298 -5.32 22.93 -19.19
CA TYR A 298 -6.26 21.88 -18.82
C TYR A 298 -6.72 22.02 -17.36
N ASP A 299 -8.03 22.08 -17.15
CA ASP A 299 -8.63 22.06 -15.82
C ASP A 299 -8.45 20.69 -15.17
N ALA A 300 -7.48 20.60 -14.26
CA ALA A 300 -7.20 19.39 -13.51
C ALA A 300 -8.40 18.89 -12.69
N ALA A 301 -9.30 19.77 -12.25
CA ALA A 301 -10.47 19.37 -11.46
C ALA A 301 -11.51 18.58 -12.28
N SER A 302 -11.46 18.69 -13.61
CA SER A 302 -12.39 17.96 -14.51
C SER A 302 -12.14 16.44 -14.51
N GLU A 303 -10.88 16.01 -14.36
CA GLU A 303 -10.45 14.61 -14.38
C GLU A 303 -10.90 13.85 -15.64
N THR A 304 -10.84 14.50 -16.81
CA THR A 304 -11.28 13.97 -18.11
C THR A 304 -10.14 13.69 -19.10
N ALA A 305 -8.89 13.87 -18.68
CA ALA A 305 -7.72 13.50 -19.47
C ALA A 305 -6.66 12.84 -18.59
N PHE A 306 -6.11 11.73 -19.07
CA PHE A 306 -5.07 10.94 -18.38
C PHE A 306 -3.93 10.65 -19.33
N VAL A 307 -2.74 10.42 -18.77
CA VAL A 307 -1.53 10.22 -19.54
C VAL A 307 -0.91 8.90 -19.12
N VAL A 308 -0.54 8.08 -20.09
CA VAL A 308 0.29 6.89 -19.87
C VAL A 308 1.67 7.16 -20.46
N ASP A 309 2.67 7.16 -19.58
CA ASP A 309 4.08 7.21 -19.94
C ASP A 309 4.63 5.79 -20.03
N ILE A 310 5.01 5.34 -21.23
CA ILE A 310 5.79 4.12 -21.42
C ILE A 310 7.25 4.49 -21.13
N THR A 311 7.78 3.99 -20.01
CA THR A 311 9.10 4.38 -19.50
C THR A 311 10.21 3.41 -19.91
N GLY A 312 9.83 2.20 -20.33
CA GLY A 312 10.75 1.19 -20.80
C GLY A 312 10.04 -0.14 -21.07
N ARG A 313 10.83 -1.18 -21.35
CA ARG A 313 10.27 -2.51 -21.64
C ARG A 313 9.49 -3.04 -20.44
N GLY A 314 8.22 -3.35 -20.63
CA GLY A 314 7.35 -3.86 -19.56
C GLY A 314 7.08 -2.86 -18.44
N SER A 315 7.36 -1.57 -18.66
CA SER A 315 7.27 -0.52 -17.64
C SER A 315 6.50 0.69 -18.15
N TRP A 316 5.50 1.10 -17.38
CA TRP A 316 4.66 2.26 -17.70
C TRP A 316 4.08 2.93 -16.44
N GLU A 317 3.68 4.18 -16.56
CA GLU A 317 3.11 4.99 -15.48
C GLU A 317 1.83 5.67 -15.97
N LEU A 318 0.77 5.61 -15.17
CA LEU A 318 -0.46 6.37 -15.38
C LEU A 318 -0.42 7.63 -14.51
N SER A 319 -0.66 8.79 -15.12
CA SER A 319 -0.69 10.09 -14.47
C SER A 319 -1.91 10.92 -14.85
N HIS A 320 -2.22 11.91 -14.01
CA HIS A 320 -3.25 12.93 -14.24
C HIS A 320 -2.68 14.29 -13.82
N ALA A 321 -2.82 15.30 -14.68
CA ALA A 321 -2.31 16.66 -14.45
C ALA A 321 -0.83 16.69 -13.96
N GLY A 322 0.02 15.83 -14.52
CA GLY A 322 1.44 15.73 -14.15
C GLY A 322 1.73 14.97 -12.86
N ARG A 323 0.71 14.54 -12.10
CA ARG A 323 0.88 13.69 -10.92
C ARG A 323 0.70 12.23 -11.28
N ALA A 324 1.72 11.43 -11.03
CA ALA A 324 1.67 9.98 -11.17
C ALA A 324 0.65 9.37 -10.18
N LEU A 325 -0.16 8.42 -10.65
CA LEU A 325 -1.19 7.74 -9.85
C LEU A 325 -0.92 6.24 -9.67
N LEU A 326 -0.33 5.59 -10.69
CA LEU A 326 -0.02 4.17 -10.72
C LEU A 326 1.25 3.97 -11.54
N ALA A 327 2.21 3.19 -11.04
CA ALA A 327 3.33 2.69 -11.81
C ALA A 327 3.19 1.17 -12.00
N PHE A 328 3.58 0.66 -13.15
CA PHE A 328 3.53 -0.76 -13.46
C PHE A 328 4.88 -1.20 -14.03
N ARG A 329 5.49 -2.22 -13.44
CA ARG A 329 6.84 -2.68 -13.81
C ARG A 329 6.90 -4.19 -13.80
N ASN A 330 7.33 -4.77 -14.90
CA ASN A 330 7.55 -6.22 -15.03
C ASN A 330 6.35 -7.07 -14.54
N GLY A 331 5.11 -6.62 -14.80
CA GLY A 331 3.91 -7.36 -14.40
C GLY A 331 3.34 -7.01 -13.02
N THR A 332 3.96 -6.10 -12.28
CA THR A 332 3.59 -5.74 -10.91
C THR A 332 3.23 -4.25 -10.79
N PRO A 333 2.06 -3.91 -10.23
CA PRO A 333 1.70 -2.54 -9.94
C PRO A 333 2.33 -2.05 -8.64
N HIS A 334 2.68 -0.78 -8.62
CA HIS A 334 3.23 -0.08 -7.47
C HIS A 334 2.62 1.30 -7.36
N LEU A 335 2.58 1.83 -6.14
CA LEU A 335 2.46 3.26 -5.96
C LEU A 335 3.61 3.94 -6.71
N PRO A 336 3.34 5.05 -7.44
CA PRO A 336 4.38 5.79 -8.12
C PRO A 336 5.44 6.22 -7.12
N SER A 337 6.60 5.62 -7.24
CA SER A 337 7.61 5.67 -6.19
C SER A 337 8.51 6.89 -6.38
N ARG A 338 7.85 8.06 -6.39
CA ARG A 338 8.46 9.36 -6.10
C ARG A 338 8.01 9.93 -4.77
N VAL A 339 7.09 9.26 -4.08
CA VAL A 339 6.68 9.66 -2.74
C VAL A 339 7.74 9.18 -1.77
N LEU A 340 8.63 10.09 -1.38
CA LEU A 340 9.49 9.92 -0.23
C LEU A 340 8.59 9.70 0.99
N ASN A 341 8.80 8.61 1.74
CA ASN A 341 8.12 8.44 3.03
C ASN A 341 8.77 9.38 4.06
N GLU A 342 8.30 10.63 4.09
CA GLU A 342 8.85 11.70 4.92
C GLU A 342 8.78 11.36 6.41
N SER A 343 7.67 10.74 6.85
CA SER A 343 7.51 10.28 8.23
C SER A 343 8.54 9.23 8.62
N TYR A 344 8.86 8.29 7.73
CA TYR A 344 9.86 7.26 8.00
C TYR A 344 11.28 7.84 7.96
N LEU A 345 11.56 8.77 7.04
CA LEU A 345 12.84 9.48 7.04
C LEU A 345 13.03 10.27 8.34
N HIS A 346 12.01 11.00 8.77
CA HIS A 346 11.99 11.73 10.04
C HIS A 346 12.24 10.78 11.22
N ASP A 347 11.53 9.65 11.27
CA ASP A 347 11.69 8.65 12.33
C ASP A 347 13.14 8.14 12.41
N LEU A 348 13.79 7.85 11.27
CA LEU A 348 15.19 7.44 11.25
C LEU A 348 16.14 8.57 11.65
N VAL A 349 15.89 9.80 11.21
CA VAL A 349 16.71 10.97 11.59
C VAL A 349 16.64 11.17 13.11
N ASP A 350 15.45 11.08 13.70
CA ASP A 350 15.29 11.13 15.16
C ASP A 350 16.07 10.00 15.85
N ARG A 351 15.97 8.76 15.36
CA ARG A 351 16.65 7.62 15.99
C ARG A 351 18.17 7.73 15.95
N PHE A 352 18.73 8.25 14.87
CA PHE A 352 20.17 8.21 14.64
C PHE A 352 20.91 9.50 14.94
N PHE A 353 20.24 10.65 14.84
CA PHE A 353 20.90 11.96 14.83
C PHE A 353 20.30 12.98 15.80
N PHE A 354 19.31 12.60 16.63
CA PHE A 354 18.76 13.48 17.65
C PHE A 354 19.80 13.83 18.73
N PRO A 355 19.84 15.08 19.25
CA PRO A 355 18.99 16.24 18.91
C PRO A 355 19.54 17.15 17.80
N ASP A 356 20.69 16.83 17.22
CA ASP A 356 21.53 17.80 16.50
C ASP A 356 21.25 17.89 14.99
N ALA A 357 20.18 17.26 14.48
CA ALA A 357 19.85 17.20 13.07
C ALA A 357 18.88 18.29 12.59
N ASP A 358 19.09 18.81 11.38
CA ASP A 358 18.13 19.66 10.67
C ASP A 358 17.25 18.80 9.76
N VAL A 359 16.16 18.27 10.33
CA VAL A 359 15.22 17.39 9.62
C VAL A 359 14.64 18.06 8.37
N GLY A 360 14.36 19.36 8.43
CA GLY A 360 13.83 20.12 7.29
C GLY A 360 14.80 20.15 6.12
N ALA A 361 16.09 20.39 6.40
CA ALA A 361 17.15 20.35 5.38
C ALA A 361 17.25 18.99 4.69
N LEU A 362 17.22 17.92 5.49
CA LEU A 362 17.37 16.55 5.00
C LEU A 362 16.18 16.10 4.16
N LEU A 363 14.95 16.50 4.54
CA LEU A 363 13.75 16.27 3.77
C LEU A 363 13.81 17.00 2.41
N GLU A 364 14.20 18.28 2.41
CA GLU A 364 14.35 19.04 1.16
C GLU A 364 15.45 18.45 0.27
N ALA A 365 16.58 18.03 0.85
CA ALA A 365 17.65 17.37 0.12
C ALA A 365 17.19 16.04 -0.51
N ALA A 366 16.48 15.21 0.24
CA ALA A 366 15.91 13.97 -0.25
C ALA A 366 14.89 14.22 -1.39
N LYS A 367 13.95 15.14 -1.19
CA LYS A 367 13.00 15.53 -2.25
C LYS A 367 13.70 16.01 -3.51
N ALA A 368 14.72 16.85 -3.38
CA ALA A 368 15.51 17.35 -4.51
C ALA A 368 16.26 16.22 -5.23
N ALA A 369 16.82 15.25 -4.50
CA ALA A 369 17.51 14.10 -5.08
C ALA A 369 16.57 13.24 -5.93
N GLY A 370 15.29 13.14 -5.54
CA GLY A 370 14.28 12.35 -6.25
C GLY A 370 13.63 13.02 -7.47
N LYS A 371 13.98 14.26 -7.82
CA LYS A 371 13.32 15.00 -8.93
C LYS A 371 13.72 14.53 -10.33
N HIS A 372 14.91 13.94 -10.51
CA HIS A 372 15.38 13.49 -11.83
C HIS A 372 14.85 12.11 -12.24
N LYS A 373 14.88 11.84 -13.55
CA LYS A 373 14.43 10.56 -14.15
C LYS A 373 15.46 9.42 -14.03
N HIS A 374 16.65 9.68 -13.49
CA HIS A 374 17.72 8.69 -13.36
C HIS A 374 17.86 8.25 -11.90
N GLY A 375 18.48 7.09 -11.68
CA GLY A 375 18.71 6.60 -10.33
C GLY A 375 19.73 7.47 -9.59
N ALA A 376 19.45 7.78 -8.34
CA ALA A 376 20.26 8.63 -7.48
C ALA A 376 20.45 7.96 -6.11
N MET A 377 21.42 8.44 -5.33
CA MET A 377 21.62 7.98 -3.96
C MET A 377 22.03 9.16 -3.09
N LEU A 378 21.29 9.35 -2.00
CA LEU A 378 21.62 10.31 -0.95
C LEU A 378 22.02 9.52 0.30
N VAL A 379 23.20 9.81 0.84
CA VAL A 379 23.74 9.17 2.05
C VAL A 379 23.83 10.24 3.12
N ILE A 380 23.14 10.02 4.23
CA ILE A 380 23.12 10.91 5.39
C ILE A 380 23.88 10.19 6.50
N SER A 381 25.08 10.68 6.84
CA SER A 381 25.97 10.01 7.78
C SER A 381 26.23 10.86 9.01
N GLY A 382 26.20 10.25 10.20
CA GLY A 382 26.52 10.92 11.46
C GLY A 382 27.97 11.40 11.56
N ASP A 383 28.88 10.88 10.72
CA ASP A 383 30.27 11.34 10.60
C ASP A 383 30.66 11.46 9.11
N ALA A 384 29.89 12.29 8.38
CA ALA A 384 30.07 12.48 6.94
C ALA A 384 31.47 12.99 6.57
N ARG A 385 32.12 13.78 7.44
CA ARG A 385 33.49 14.27 7.21
C ARG A 385 34.49 13.12 7.18
N ARG A 386 34.44 12.23 8.18
CA ARG A 386 35.34 11.08 8.23
C ARG A 386 35.04 10.07 7.13
N GLU A 387 33.77 9.84 6.82
CA GLU A 387 33.37 8.97 5.72
C GLU A 387 33.82 9.51 4.37
N ALA A 388 33.70 10.83 4.12
CA ALA A 388 34.24 11.47 2.91
C ALA A 388 35.76 11.25 2.78
N ALA A 389 36.52 11.38 3.89
CA ALA A 389 37.95 11.14 3.89
C ALA A 389 38.30 9.66 3.65
N ARG A 390 37.53 8.73 4.22
CA ARG A 390 37.74 7.28 4.06
C ARG A 390 37.42 6.81 2.65
N LEU A 391 36.34 7.31 2.07
CA LEU A 391 35.85 6.96 0.73
C LEU A 391 36.52 7.78 -0.40
N PHE A 392 37.37 8.75 -0.06
CA PHE A 392 38.08 9.64 -0.99
C PHE A 392 38.69 8.95 -2.23
N PRO A 393 39.30 7.74 -2.16
CA PRO A 393 39.82 7.09 -3.35
C PRO A 393 38.77 6.80 -4.44
N GLN A 394 37.48 6.83 -4.08
CA GLN A 394 36.34 6.55 -4.94
C GLN A 394 35.20 7.57 -4.75
N ALA A 395 35.56 8.81 -4.39
CA ALA A 395 34.63 9.92 -4.19
C ALA A 395 35.31 11.27 -4.47
N TRP A 396 34.54 12.30 -4.78
CA TRP A 396 35.03 13.67 -4.83
C TRP A 396 34.66 14.40 -3.55
N SER A 397 35.63 14.57 -2.65
CA SER A 397 35.45 15.41 -1.47
C SER A 397 35.23 16.86 -1.87
N VAL A 398 34.31 17.53 -1.19
CA VAL A 398 34.02 18.96 -1.37
C VAL A 398 34.22 19.69 -0.06
N GLU A 399 34.43 21.00 -0.13
CA GLU A 399 34.31 21.83 1.07
C GLU A 399 32.85 21.78 1.55
N PRO A 400 32.59 21.57 2.86
CA PRO A 400 31.24 21.42 3.38
C PRO A 400 30.33 22.58 2.99
N VAL A 401 29.28 22.28 2.21
CA VAL A 401 28.39 23.31 1.65
C VAL A 401 26.95 22.82 1.63
N ARG A 402 26.02 23.74 1.89
CA ARG A 402 24.59 23.46 1.73
C ARG A 402 24.22 23.56 0.25
N LEU A 403 23.76 22.45 -0.32
CA LEU A 403 23.37 22.41 -1.72
C LEU A 403 21.98 23.04 -1.89
N THR A 404 21.81 23.89 -2.91
CA THR A 404 20.47 24.31 -3.32
C THR A 404 19.74 23.13 -3.97
N PRO A 405 18.40 23.09 -3.96
CA PRO A 405 17.64 22.03 -4.62
C PRO A 405 18.05 21.85 -6.08
N GLU A 406 18.30 22.93 -6.82
CA GLU A 406 18.69 22.90 -8.23
C GLU A 406 20.05 22.24 -8.43
N LEU A 407 21.05 22.62 -7.62
CA LEU A 407 22.38 22.05 -7.68
C LEU A 407 22.39 20.58 -7.27
N LEU A 408 21.65 20.24 -6.22
CA LEU A 408 21.52 18.86 -5.74
C LEU A 408 20.89 17.99 -6.83
N THR A 409 19.79 18.45 -7.41
CA THR A 409 19.14 17.85 -8.58
C THR A 409 20.20 17.65 -9.70
N GLN A 410 20.96 18.68 -10.11
CA GLN A 410 22.01 18.51 -11.12
C GLN A 410 23.11 17.48 -10.76
N LEU A 411 23.55 17.44 -9.51
CA LEU A 411 24.58 16.51 -9.03
C LEU A 411 24.15 15.05 -9.12
N THR A 412 22.84 14.75 -9.08
CA THR A 412 22.33 13.38 -9.27
C THR A 412 22.57 12.79 -10.66
N ASN A 413 22.97 13.60 -11.65
CA ASN A 413 23.37 13.09 -12.97
C ASN A 413 24.72 12.37 -12.95
N MET A 414 25.51 12.56 -11.89
CA MET A 414 26.76 11.85 -11.70
C MET A 414 26.50 10.46 -11.08
N ASP A 415 27.28 9.47 -11.51
CA ASP A 415 27.25 8.14 -10.89
C ASP A 415 27.80 8.17 -9.46
N GLY A 416 27.23 7.34 -8.59
CA GLY A 416 27.55 7.31 -7.16
C GLY A 416 26.51 8.04 -6.31
N ALA A 417 26.91 8.37 -5.09
CA ALA A 417 26.05 9.00 -4.09
C ALA A 417 26.50 10.42 -3.74
N ILE A 418 25.55 11.20 -3.20
CA ILE A 418 25.81 12.48 -2.53
C ILE A 418 25.87 12.18 -1.02
N LEU A 419 26.96 12.56 -0.36
CA LEU A 419 27.18 12.34 1.06
C LEU A 419 26.96 13.65 1.83
N VAL A 420 25.97 13.66 2.73
CA VAL A 420 25.63 14.79 3.58
C VAL A 420 25.73 14.43 5.07
N ASP A 421 25.94 15.44 5.91
CA ASP A 421 25.84 15.33 7.38
C ASP A 421 24.41 15.57 7.89
N PRO A 422 24.13 15.39 9.19
CA PRO A 422 22.80 15.61 9.75
C PRO A 422 22.30 17.07 9.69
N GLN A 423 23.16 18.04 9.36
CA GLN A 423 22.80 19.45 9.16
C GLN A 423 22.47 19.76 7.69
N GLY A 424 22.61 18.77 6.80
CA GLY A 424 22.37 18.89 5.37
C GLY A 424 23.53 19.54 4.60
N LEU A 425 24.74 19.57 5.17
CA LEU A 425 25.94 20.00 4.44
C LEU A 425 26.50 18.81 3.66
N CYS A 426 26.81 19.03 2.39
CA CYS A 426 27.44 18.04 1.52
C CYS A 426 28.96 18.01 1.77
N HIS A 427 29.50 16.82 2.02
CA HIS A 427 30.93 16.58 2.24
C HIS A 427 31.61 15.87 1.08
N ALA A 428 30.85 15.09 0.29
CA ALA A 428 31.37 14.45 -0.91
C ALA A 428 30.27 14.16 -1.95
N ILE A 429 30.67 14.09 -3.21
CA ILE A 429 29.81 13.78 -4.34
C ILE A 429 30.42 12.64 -5.17
N GLY A 430 29.58 11.89 -5.88
CA GLY A 430 30.03 10.75 -6.71
C GLY A 430 30.60 9.61 -5.86
N VAL A 431 30.09 9.46 -4.63
CA VAL A 431 30.61 8.49 -3.66
C VAL A 431 30.22 7.08 -4.08
N ILE A 432 31.22 6.21 -4.27
CA ILE A 432 31.00 4.77 -4.45
C ILE A 432 31.07 4.11 -3.08
N LEU A 433 29.93 3.60 -2.61
CA LEU A 433 29.87 2.90 -1.33
C LEU A 433 30.59 1.55 -1.41
N ASP A 434 31.39 1.26 -0.39
CA ASP A 434 32.00 -0.04 -0.15
C ASP A 434 31.09 -0.94 0.69
N GLY A 435 31.51 -2.18 0.96
CA GLY A 435 30.74 -3.11 1.80
C GLY A 435 31.00 -4.58 1.47
N ILE A 436 30.62 -5.46 2.39
CA ILE A 436 30.85 -6.91 2.28
C ILE A 436 29.51 -7.59 1.97
N ALA A 437 29.51 -8.57 1.07
CA ALA A 437 28.33 -9.37 0.79
C ALA A 437 28.04 -10.32 1.98
N GLN A 438 27.01 -10.01 2.77
CA GLN A 438 26.62 -10.78 3.97
C GLN A 438 25.24 -11.48 3.84
N GLY A 439 24.68 -11.55 2.63
CA GLY A 439 23.41 -12.25 2.37
C GLY A 439 22.13 -11.42 2.54
N GLU A 440 22.23 -10.17 3.02
CA GLU A 440 21.08 -9.25 3.11
C GLU A 440 20.71 -8.57 1.77
N GLY A 441 21.51 -8.81 0.72
CA GLY A 441 21.27 -8.28 -0.62
C GLY A 441 20.16 -9.04 -1.36
N ASP A 442 19.50 -8.35 -2.28
CA ASP A 442 18.46 -8.91 -3.14
C ASP A 442 18.94 -8.91 -4.60
N PRO A 443 19.25 -10.08 -5.19
CA PRO A 443 19.69 -10.19 -6.58
C PRO A 443 18.70 -9.62 -7.61
N ALA A 444 17.42 -9.48 -7.27
CA ALA A 444 16.40 -8.90 -8.13
C ALA A 444 16.46 -7.35 -8.15
N ARG A 445 17.17 -6.72 -7.20
CA ARG A 445 17.30 -5.27 -7.07
C ARG A 445 18.58 -4.75 -7.74
N GLY A 446 18.57 -3.47 -8.10
CA GLY A 446 19.68 -2.80 -8.77
C GLY A 446 20.94 -2.63 -7.91
N SER A 447 22.07 -2.33 -8.57
CA SER A 447 23.38 -2.19 -7.92
C SER A 447 23.41 -1.12 -6.82
N ARG A 448 22.74 0.02 -7.01
CA ARG A 448 22.63 1.09 -5.99
C ARG A 448 22.03 0.57 -4.68
N PHE A 449 20.91 -0.17 -4.76
CA PHE A 449 20.27 -0.77 -3.59
C PHE A 449 21.20 -1.78 -2.91
N ASN A 450 21.76 -2.71 -3.69
CA ASN A 450 22.62 -3.76 -3.15
C ASN A 450 23.92 -3.21 -2.55
N ASN A 451 24.50 -2.15 -3.12
CA ASN A 451 25.66 -1.48 -2.54
C ASN A 451 25.30 -0.78 -1.23
N ALA A 452 24.15 -0.08 -1.17
CA ALA A 452 23.68 0.55 0.07
C ALA A 452 23.46 -0.47 1.20
N VAL A 453 22.87 -1.63 0.90
CA VAL A 453 22.69 -2.71 1.88
C VAL A 453 24.03 -3.24 2.38
N ARG A 454 24.99 -3.52 1.49
CA ARG A 454 26.32 -4.01 1.87
C ARG A 454 27.09 -2.99 2.71
N TYR A 455 26.96 -1.72 2.37
CA TYR A 455 27.57 -0.61 3.11
C TYR A 455 27.03 -0.52 4.52
N LEU A 456 25.70 -0.54 4.67
CA LEU A 456 25.02 -0.48 5.98
C LEU A 456 25.26 -1.74 6.83
N GLY A 457 25.48 -2.91 6.22
CA GLY A 457 25.88 -4.12 6.93
C GLY A 457 27.33 -4.12 7.44
N GLY A 458 28.13 -3.12 7.02
CA GLY A 458 29.50 -2.92 7.51
C GLY A 458 29.58 -2.14 8.82
N GLN A 459 30.81 -1.89 9.27
CA GLN A 459 31.06 -0.96 10.39
C GLN A 459 30.99 0.48 9.87
N THR A 460 29.79 1.05 9.90
CA THR A 460 29.54 2.44 9.51
C THR A 460 29.04 3.25 10.71
N PRO A 461 29.28 4.57 10.74
CA PRO A 461 28.56 5.44 11.67
C PRO A 461 27.04 5.34 11.42
N PRO A 462 26.18 5.79 12.36
CA PRO A 462 24.74 5.86 12.11
C PRO A 462 24.48 6.54 10.76
N THR A 463 23.83 5.83 9.84
CA THR A 463 23.73 6.26 8.44
C THR A 463 22.37 5.89 7.88
N ILE A 464 21.78 6.82 7.14
CA ILE A 464 20.57 6.64 6.35
C ILE A 464 20.97 6.71 4.88
N VAL A 465 20.52 5.76 4.06
CA VAL A 465 20.70 5.81 2.62
C VAL A 465 19.35 5.87 1.93
N VAL A 466 19.11 6.94 1.19
CA VAL A 466 17.93 7.08 0.34
C VAL A 466 18.34 6.74 -1.09
N VAL A 467 17.84 5.60 -1.57
CA VAL A 467 18.10 5.06 -2.90
C VAL A 467 16.93 5.42 -3.81
N TYR A 468 17.22 6.20 -4.83
CA TYR A 468 16.31 6.49 -5.94
C TYR A 468 16.67 5.55 -7.09
N SER A 469 15.70 4.74 -7.50
CA SER A 469 15.86 3.89 -8.66
C SER A 469 15.54 4.66 -9.94
N SER A 470 16.28 4.38 -11.01
CA SER A 470 15.92 4.81 -12.38
C SER A 470 14.52 4.37 -12.79
N ASP A 471 14.08 3.30 -12.13
CA ASP A 471 12.71 2.93 -11.82
C ASP A 471 11.64 4.02 -11.82
N GLY A 472 11.99 5.09 -11.09
CA GLY A 472 11.08 5.91 -10.30
C GLY A 472 10.72 5.24 -8.98
N GLY A 473 11.66 4.53 -8.34
CA GLY A 473 11.54 3.88 -7.02
C GLY A 473 12.21 4.70 -5.92
N VAL A 474 11.65 4.90 -4.71
CA VAL A 474 12.42 5.42 -3.56
C VAL A 474 12.47 4.35 -2.48
N THR A 475 13.66 4.05 -1.97
CA THR A 475 13.86 3.14 -0.83
C THR A 475 14.74 3.84 0.19
N ILE A 476 14.26 3.95 1.42
CA ILE A 476 15.02 4.48 2.54
C ILE A 476 15.59 3.29 3.32
N LEU A 477 16.89 3.29 3.56
CA LEU A 477 17.60 2.27 4.32
C LEU A 477 18.26 2.90 5.55
N PRO A 478 18.37 2.18 6.68
CA PRO A 478 17.91 0.80 6.90
C PRO A 478 16.39 0.68 7.00
N GLN A 479 15.87 -0.55 6.82
CA GLN A 479 14.46 -0.90 7.07
C GLN A 479 14.36 -1.45 8.50
N LEU A 480 13.88 -0.64 9.43
CA LEU A 480 13.80 -0.96 10.85
C LEU A 480 12.36 -1.25 11.28
N HIS A 481 12.21 -2.06 12.31
CA HIS A 481 10.93 -2.21 13.01
C HIS A 481 10.46 -0.87 13.60
N SER A 482 9.14 -0.70 13.69
CA SER A 482 8.50 0.51 14.22
C SER A 482 8.85 0.76 15.69
N ARG A 483 8.82 2.01 16.15
CA ARG A 483 8.90 2.29 17.59
C ARG A 483 7.58 1.94 18.26
N ILE A 484 7.64 1.31 19.43
CA ILE A 484 6.46 0.99 20.24
C ILE A 484 6.70 1.37 21.70
N SER A 485 5.62 1.50 22.49
CA SER A 485 5.77 1.77 23.94
C SER A 485 6.22 0.51 24.69
N LYS A 486 7.15 0.68 25.65
CA LYS A 486 7.51 -0.38 26.61
C LYS A 486 6.28 -0.92 27.35
N SER A 487 5.35 -0.04 27.74
CA SER A 487 4.14 -0.45 28.46
C SER A 487 3.22 -1.32 27.60
N HIS A 488 3.22 -1.14 26.28
CA HIS A 488 2.43 -1.95 25.36
C HIS A 488 2.96 -3.40 25.32
N VAL A 489 4.28 -3.57 25.20
CA VAL A 489 4.93 -4.89 25.25
C VAL A 489 4.69 -5.57 26.59
N VAL A 490 4.93 -4.85 27.69
CA VAL A 490 4.69 -5.36 29.05
C VAL A 490 3.23 -5.80 29.21
N GLY A 491 2.26 -4.99 28.76
CA GLY A 491 0.85 -5.34 28.83
C GLY A 491 0.49 -6.59 28.01
N ILE A 492 1.11 -6.81 26.84
CA ILE A 492 0.91 -8.04 26.05
C ILE A 492 1.47 -9.26 26.79
N VAL A 493 2.67 -9.14 27.37
CA VAL A 493 3.30 -10.22 28.15
C VAL A 493 2.45 -10.56 29.37
N GLU A 494 2.08 -9.57 30.17
CA GLU A 494 1.23 -9.75 31.35
C GLU A 494 -0.13 -10.36 30.99
N GLN A 495 -0.74 -9.92 29.88
CA GLN A 495 -2.00 -10.48 29.40
C GLN A 495 -1.88 -11.96 29.08
N TYR A 496 -0.83 -12.37 28.35
CA TYR A 496 -0.60 -13.79 28.05
C TYR A 496 -0.37 -14.60 29.32
N LEU A 497 0.49 -14.12 30.23
CA LEU A 497 0.79 -14.81 31.49
C LEU A 497 -0.46 -14.99 32.36
N ALA A 498 -1.33 -13.98 32.41
CA ALA A 498 -2.59 -14.06 33.15
C ALA A 498 -3.54 -15.12 32.56
N VAL A 499 -3.65 -15.17 31.22
CA VAL A 499 -4.51 -16.14 30.53
C VAL A 499 -3.92 -17.57 30.62
N ALA A 500 -2.60 -17.71 30.48
CA ALA A 500 -1.90 -18.99 30.61
C ALA A 500 -1.97 -19.56 32.02
N SER A 501 -2.13 -18.72 33.05
CA SER A 501 -2.28 -19.14 34.46
C SER A 501 -3.72 -19.20 34.97
N ALA A 502 -4.70 -18.80 34.16
CA ALA A 502 -6.12 -18.80 34.54
C ALA A 502 -6.63 -20.23 34.84
N SER A 503 -7.68 -20.34 35.66
CA SER A 503 -8.37 -21.61 35.89
C SER A 503 -9.89 -21.39 35.99
N PRO A 504 -10.72 -21.98 35.10
CA PRO A 504 -10.33 -22.84 33.98
C PRO A 504 -9.59 -22.06 32.86
N ARG A 505 -8.65 -22.73 32.18
CA ARG A 505 -7.94 -22.15 31.03
C ARG A 505 -8.83 -22.16 29.79
N ASN A 506 -8.84 -21.06 29.04
CA ASN A 506 -9.54 -20.97 27.75
C ASN A 506 -8.53 -21.01 26.61
N LEU A 507 -8.50 -22.12 25.85
CA LEU A 507 -7.59 -22.32 24.72
C LEU A 507 -7.68 -21.21 23.66
N ARG A 508 -8.88 -20.65 23.43
CA ARG A 508 -9.07 -19.55 22.48
C ARG A 508 -8.32 -18.31 22.94
N ASP A 509 -8.45 -17.95 24.21
CA ASP A 509 -7.81 -16.76 24.77
C ASP A 509 -6.28 -16.92 24.83
N VAL A 510 -5.80 -18.14 25.12
CA VAL A 510 -4.36 -18.45 25.10
C VAL A 510 -3.81 -18.27 23.69
N HIS A 511 -4.45 -18.84 22.67
CA HIS A 511 -4.02 -18.68 21.28
C HIS A 511 -4.06 -17.20 20.85
N GLN A 512 -5.12 -16.48 21.20
CA GLN A 512 -5.26 -15.05 20.86
C GLN A 512 -4.15 -14.19 21.46
N THR A 513 -3.81 -14.44 22.71
CA THR A 513 -2.76 -13.69 23.41
C THR A 513 -1.37 -14.11 22.94
N TRP A 514 -1.19 -15.37 22.55
CA TRP A 514 0.07 -15.85 21.93
C TRP A 514 0.34 -15.20 20.57
N GLU A 515 -0.66 -15.03 19.70
CA GLU A 515 -0.47 -14.31 18.43
C GLU A 515 -0.01 -12.86 18.65
N LYS A 516 -0.50 -12.20 19.70
CA LYS A 516 -0.02 -10.87 20.09
C LYS A 516 1.42 -10.89 20.56
N VAL A 517 1.82 -11.91 21.33
CA VAL A 517 3.23 -12.12 21.74
C VAL A 517 4.12 -12.29 20.52
N LYS A 518 3.70 -13.11 19.54
CA LYS A 518 4.44 -13.30 18.28
C LYS A 518 4.60 -12.00 17.50
N ALA A 519 3.56 -11.15 17.47
CA ALA A 519 3.61 -9.85 16.81
C ALA A 519 4.65 -8.89 17.45
N VAL A 520 4.94 -9.04 18.75
CA VAL A 520 5.93 -8.22 19.47
C VAL A 520 7.24 -8.96 19.78
N ARG A 521 7.47 -10.13 19.19
CA ARG A 521 8.62 -10.99 19.50
C ARG A 521 9.97 -10.27 19.41
N PHE A 522 10.11 -9.35 18.46
CA PHE A 522 11.32 -8.56 18.24
C PHE A 522 11.71 -7.71 19.47
N TYR A 523 10.74 -7.30 20.28
CA TYR A 523 10.92 -6.36 21.38
C TYR A 523 11.06 -7.04 22.75
N LEU A 524 11.01 -8.39 22.79
CA LEU A 524 11.02 -9.13 24.04
C LEU A 524 12.44 -9.17 24.63
N SER A 525 12.54 -8.82 25.91
CA SER A 525 13.75 -9.02 26.70
C SER A 525 13.96 -10.49 27.04
N ARG A 526 15.18 -10.87 27.42
CA ARG A 526 15.52 -12.24 27.89
C ARG A 526 14.55 -12.73 28.96
N GLY A 527 14.32 -11.94 30.00
CA GLY A 527 13.41 -12.32 31.08
C GLY A 527 11.97 -12.52 30.63
N GLN A 528 11.47 -11.71 29.69
CA GLN A 528 10.14 -11.89 29.12
C GLN A 528 10.05 -13.16 28.26
N CYS A 529 11.05 -13.44 27.44
CA CYS A 529 11.12 -14.68 26.67
C CYS A 529 11.08 -15.90 27.59
N ASP A 530 11.89 -15.91 28.65
CA ASP A 530 11.96 -17.03 29.60
C ASP A 530 10.59 -17.26 30.28
N MET A 531 9.93 -16.19 30.73
CA MET A 531 8.60 -16.28 31.34
C MET A 531 7.53 -16.78 30.36
N LEU A 532 7.54 -16.29 29.12
CA LEU A 532 6.60 -16.68 28.08
C LEU A 532 6.79 -18.14 27.67
N ASN A 533 8.03 -18.58 27.49
CA ASN A 533 8.37 -19.96 27.15
C ASN A 533 7.93 -20.92 28.27
N GLN A 534 8.19 -20.56 29.54
CA GLN A 534 7.74 -21.36 30.69
C GLN A 534 6.20 -21.44 30.77
N ALA A 535 5.51 -20.32 30.56
CA ALA A 535 4.06 -20.28 30.57
C ALA A 535 3.45 -21.10 29.41
N ARG A 536 4.05 -21.03 28.21
CA ARG A 536 3.66 -21.85 27.04
C ARG A 536 3.83 -23.34 27.33
N ALA A 537 4.99 -23.76 27.84
CA ALA A 537 5.22 -25.15 28.21
C ALA A 537 4.15 -25.67 29.20
N SER A 538 3.76 -24.85 30.19
CA SER A 538 2.68 -25.20 31.11
C SER A 538 1.31 -25.33 30.43
N VAL A 539 1.02 -24.51 29.42
CA VAL A 539 -0.21 -24.63 28.61
C VAL A 539 -0.20 -25.91 27.81
N ASP A 540 0.92 -26.23 27.17
CA ASP A 540 1.07 -27.44 26.35
C ASP A 540 0.90 -28.71 27.19
N ASP A 541 1.52 -28.76 28.38
CA ASP A 541 1.36 -29.88 29.33
C ASP A 541 -0.10 -30.06 29.78
N TRP A 542 -0.80 -28.95 30.07
CA TRP A 542 -2.22 -28.98 30.43
C TRP A 542 -3.09 -29.47 29.27
N ALA A 543 -2.85 -28.97 28.05
CA ALA A 543 -3.62 -29.37 26.87
C ALA A 543 -3.43 -30.86 26.52
N GLN A 544 -2.24 -31.42 26.77
CA GLN A 544 -1.97 -32.85 26.59
C GLN A 544 -2.73 -33.73 27.61
N GLN A 545 -2.93 -33.25 28.84
CA GLN A 545 -3.64 -34.00 29.89
C GLN A 545 -5.17 -34.00 29.70
N ASP A 546 -5.75 -32.97 29.09
CA ASP A 546 -7.21 -32.78 28.95
C ASP A 546 -7.83 -33.48 27.70
N SER A 547 -7.09 -34.41 27.07
CA SER A 547 -7.62 -35.39 26.09
C SER A 547 -8.33 -34.84 24.85
N SER A 548 -7.98 -33.65 24.35
CA SER A 548 -8.32 -33.26 22.98
C SER A 548 -7.03 -33.11 22.16
N ILE A 549 -6.84 -34.00 21.18
CA ILE A 549 -5.70 -33.97 20.25
C ILE A 549 -5.75 -32.64 19.50
N THR A 550 -4.98 -31.67 19.98
CA THR A 550 -4.72 -30.41 19.29
C THR A 550 -3.27 -30.47 18.85
N ILE A 551 -3.06 -30.65 17.54
CA ILE A 551 -1.72 -30.63 16.94
C ILE A 551 -1.29 -29.17 16.90
N TRP A 552 -0.48 -28.76 17.87
CA TRP A 552 0.26 -27.50 17.79
C TRP A 552 1.44 -27.68 16.82
N PRO A 553 1.73 -26.71 15.94
CA PRO A 553 3.04 -26.65 15.31
C PRO A 553 4.09 -26.65 16.43
N VAL A 554 5.11 -27.50 16.32
CA VAL A 554 6.26 -27.43 17.22
C VAL A 554 6.94 -26.08 16.96
N GLU A 555 6.64 -25.09 17.80
CA GLU A 555 7.21 -23.76 17.72
C GLU A 555 8.50 -23.71 18.54
N THR A 556 9.57 -23.17 17.96
CA THR A 556 10.81 -22.88 18.68
C THR A 556 10.56 -21.94 19.86
N ASP A 557 11.38 -22.06 20.89
CA ASP A 557 11.36 -21.14 22.03
C ASP A 557 11.73 -19.72 21.57
N LEU A 558 11.11 -18.74 22.23
CA LEU A 558 11.40 -17.34 21.98
C LEU A 558 12.79 -17.01 22.48
N GLU A 559 13.57 -16.33 21.66
CA GLU A 559 14.85 -15.75 22.03
C GLU A 559 14.85 -14.25 21.72
N PRO A 560 15.51 -13.41 22.53
CA PRO A 560 15.68 -11.99 22.24
C PRO A 560 16.40 -11.79 20.91
N ASP A 561 15.90 -10.85 20.10
CA ASP A 561 16.53 -10.52 18.84
C ASP A 561 17.82 -9.70 19.09
N PRO A 562 18.99 -10.09 18.53
CA PRO A 562 20.24 -9.38 18.74
C PRO A 562 20.26 -7.96 18.16
N LYS A 563 19.35 -7.63 17.22
CA LYS A 563 19.22 -6.28 16.64
C LYS A 563 18.37 -5.34 17.52
N MET A 564 17.69 -5.86 18.53
CA MET A 564 16.88 -5.08 19.46
C MET A 564 17.76 -4.20 20.37
N ASN A 565 17.40 -2.92 20.51
CA ASN A 565 18.04 -1.97 21.43
C ASN A 565 17.07 -0.84 21.84
N ASP A 566 17.54 0.13 22.63
CA ASP A 566 16.67 1.18 23.19
C ASP A 566 16.06 2.15 22.15
N SER A 567 16.61 2.24 20.93
CA SER A 567 16.07 3.12 19.87
C SER A 567 14.70 2.69 19.32
N TYR A 568 14.23 1.50 19.69
CA TYR A 568 12.93 0.95 19.29
C TYR A 568 11.79 1.31 20.26
N TRP A 569 12.10 2.06 21.32
CA TRP A 569 11.11 2.52 22.27
C TRP A 569 10.65 3.95 21.95
N LEU A 570 9.36 4.22 22.20
CA LEU A 570 8.76 5.57 22.18
C LEU A 570 9.02 6.33 23.48
#